data_AF-A0AAV5DSI6-F1
#
_entry.id   AF-A0AAV5DSI6-F1
#
_cell.length_a   1.000
_cell.length_b   1.000
_cell.length_c   1.000
_cell.angle_alpha   90.00
_cell.angle_beta   90.00
_cell.angle_gamma   90.00
#
_symmetry.space_group_name_H-M   'P 1'
#
loop_
_entity.id
_entity.type
_entity.pdbx_description
1 polymer ?
#
loop_
_entity_poly.entity_id
_entity_poly.type
_entity_poly.pdbx_seq_one_letter_code
_entity_poly.pdbx_strand_id
1 'polypeptide(L)'
;MEDGSTNKFILRSREEKPDCVPPIIISGHRFTALSQHQAAARDYLEAYKLEPENPLINLCVGTALINLALGFRLQNKNQCIVQGFAFLYKYLRLSANSQEALYNIARAYHHIGLITLAAVYYEKALAIEVKDHPIPRLPYEAGSCAEQDLRPGYCDARREAAFNLHLIYKKSGATDLSRRILKTYCTV
;
A
#
# COMPACT_ATOMS: atom_id res chain seq x y z
N MET A 1 -22.89 11.90 6.36
CA MET A 1 -23.04 13.23 7.02
C MET A 1 -22.04 13.46 8.17
N GLU A 2 -20.98 12.64 8.33
CA GLU A 2 -19.97 12.79 9.40
C GLU A 2 -18.69 13.56 9.00
N ASP A 3 -18.48 13.86 7.72
CA ASP A 3 -17.18 14.32 7.18
C ASP A 3 -16.80 15.77 7.58
N GLY A 4 -17.77 16.60 7.96
CA GLY A 4 -17.53 18.02 8.28
C GLY A 4 -16.83 18.27 9.62
N SER A 5 -17.13 17.44 10.63
CA SER A 5 -16.55 17.59 11.98
C SER A 5 -15.10 17.13 12.03
N THR A 6 -14.83 15.96 11.43
CA THR A 6 -13.49 15.38 11.32
C THR A 6 -12.53 16.28 10.53
N ASN A 7 -13.02 16.94 9.47
CA ASN A 7 -12.21 17.87 8.68
C ASN A 7 -11.73 19.07 9.51
N LYS A 8 -12.65 19.70 10.26
CA LYS A 8 -12.33 20.84 11.13
C LYS A 8 -11.30 20.46 12.19
N PHE A 9 -11.43 19.27 12.77
CA PHE A 9 -10.47 18.75 13.74
C PHE A 9 -9.07 18.56 13.13
N ILE A 10 -8.97 17.96 11.94
CA ILE A 10 -7.69 17.73 11.26
C ILE A 10 -7.01 19.06 10.91
N LEU A 11 -7.77 20.01 10.35
CA LEU A 11 -7.25 21.33 9.98
C LEU A 11 -6.72 22.07 11.22
N ARG A 12 -7.51 22.11 12.29
CA ARG A 12 -7.09 22.71 13.56
C ARG A 12 -5.84 22.04 14.13
N SER A 13 -5.76 20.71 14.08
CA SER A 13 -4.59 19.98 14.55
C SER A 13 -3.32 20.31 13.75
N ARG A 14 -3.46 20.55 12.44
CA ARG A 14 -2.36 20.97 11.56
C ARG A 14 -1.93 22.43 11.81
N GLU A 15 -2.86 23.31 12.16
CA GLU A 15 -2.57 24.70 12.53
C GLU A 15 -1.85 24.77 13.89
N GLU A 16 -2.29 23.97 14.86
CA GLU A 16 -1.70 23.95 16.21
C GLU A 16 -0.30 23.29 16.21
N LYS A 17 -0.07 22.29 15.35
CA LYS A 17 1.20 21.54 15.28
C LYS A 17 1.56 21.21 13.82
N PRO A 18 2.23 22.13 13.09
CA PRO A 18 2.53 21.96 11.67
C PRO A 18 3.51 20.80 11.40
N ASP A 19 4.41 20.51 12.34
CA ASP A 19 5.42 19.45 12.18
C ASP A 19 4.93 18.07 12.69
N CYS A 20 3.63 17.92 12.97
CA CYS A 20 3.05 16.65 13.40
C CYS A 20 2.64 15.81 12.18
N VAL A 21 3.35 14.69 11.95
CA VAL A 21 3.16 13.82 10.79
C VAL A 21 1.78 13.13 10.73
N PRO A 22 1.23 12.54 11.81
CA PRO A 22 -0.01 11.77 11.71
C PRO A 22 -1.23 12.55 11.18
N PRO A 23 -1.54 13.78 11.62
CA PRO A 23 -2.61 14.59 11.03
C PRO A 23 -2.46 14.84 9.53
N ILE A 24 -1.21 15.00 9.05
CA ILE A 24 -0.91 15.21 7.62
C ILE A 24 -1.22 13.93 6.83
N ILE A 25 -0.79 12.76 7.32
CA ILE A 25 -1.07 11.46 6.70
C ILE A 25 -2.59 11.20 6.64
N ILE A 26 -3.30 11.45 7.75
CA ILE A 26 -4.76 11.29 7.82
C ILE A 26 -5.48 12.20 6.80
N SER A 27 -5.01 13.44 6.66
CA SER A 27 -5.49 14.37 5.61
C SER A 27 -5.29 13.78 4.21
N GLY A 28 -4.10 13.25 3.91
CA GLY A 28 -3.80 12.57 2.66
C GLY A 28 -4.71 11.36 2.39
N HIS A 29 -5.01 10.55 3.42
CA HIS A 29 -5.93 9.41 3.29
C HIS A 29 -7.35 9.83 2.96
N ARG A 30 -7.83 10.93 3.54
CA ARG A 30 -9.14 11.50 3.19
C ARG A 30 -9.19 11.91 1.72
N PHE A 31 -8.16 12.60 1.23
CA PHE A 31 -8.09 12.96 -0.19
C PHE A 31 -8.02 11.73 -1.10
N THR A 32 -7.29 10.68 -0.70
CA THR A 32 -7.27 9.40 -1.42
C THR A 32 -8.65 8.78 -1.50
N ALA A 33 -9.39 8.72 -0.40
CA ALA A 33 -10.76 8.19 -0.36
C ALA A 33 -11.73 8.98 -1.25
N LEU A 34 -11.52 10.29 -1.38
CA LEU A 34 -12.27 11.17 -2.28
C LEU A 34 -11.75 11.15 -3.73
N SER A 35 -10.81 10.28 -4.08
CA SER A 35 -10.13 10.21 -5.39
C SER A 35 -9.44 11.53 -5.80
N GLN A 36 -9.11 12.38 -4.84
CA GLN A 36 -8.37 13.62 -5.04
C GLN A 36 -6.85 13.37 -4.94
N HIS A 37 -6.32 12.56 -5.86
CA HIS A 37 -4.95 12.04 -5.79
C HIS A 37 -3.86 13.13 -5.81
N GLN A 38 -4.11 14.26 -6.48
CA GLN A 38 -3.17 15.39 -6.47
C GLN A 38 -3.06 16.04 -5.08
N ALA A 39 -4.19 16.23 -4.40
CA ALA A 39 -4.22 16.77 -3.04
C ALA A 39 -3.62 15.76 -2.05
N ALA A 40 -3.92 14.47 -2.21
CA ALA A 40 -3.31 13.41 -1.42
C ALA A 40 -1.79 13.38 -1.57
N ALA A 41 -1.28 13.42 -2.81
CA ALA A 41 0.16 13.43 -3.08
C ALA A 41 0.86 14.64 -2.44
N ARG A 42 0.24 15.82 -2.46
CA ARG A 42 0.77 17.02 -1.79
C ARG A 42 0.92 16.81 -0.29
N ASP A 43 -0.13 16.33 0.37
CA ASP A 43 -0.12 16.11 1.81
C ASP A 43 0.88 15.00 2.21
N TYR A 44 0.96 13.91 1.45
CA TYR A 44 1.98 12.88 1.71
C TYR A 44 3.41 13.36 1.46
N LEU A 45 3.64 14.22 0.46
CA LEU A 45 4.96 14.83 0.22
C LEU A 45 5.36 15.81 1.33
N GLU A 46 4.39 16.46 1.98
CA GLU A 46 4.62 17.27 3.17
C GLU A 46 5.06 16.38 4.34
N ALA A 47 4.37 15.27 4.58
CA ALA A 47 4.77 14.28 5.58
C ALA A 47 6.17 13.70 5.28
N TYR A 48 6.50 13.47 4.01
CA TYR A 48 7.82 12.98 3.58
C TYR A 48 8.96 13.96 3.91
N LYS A 49 8.72 15.28 3.91
CA LYS A 49 9.74 16.26 4.31
C LYS A 49 10.14 16.11 5.78
N LEU A 50 9.20 15.69 6.62
CA LEU A 50 9.41 15.52 8.05
C LEU A 50 10.04 14.16 8.37
N GLU A 51 9.55 13.08 7.73
CA GLU A 51 10.01 11.70 7.97
C GLU A 51 10.30 10.95 6.65
N PRO A 52 11.42 11.25 5.97
CA PRO A 52 11.71 10.66 4.66
C PRO A 52 12.05 9.16 4.69
N GLU A 53 12.45 8.63 5.84
CA GLU A 53 12.81 7.22 6.05
C GLU A 53 11.65 6.37 6.58
N ASN A 54 10.45 6.93 6.72
CA ASN A 54 9.27 6.19 7.13
C ASN A 54 8.71 5.36 5.95
N PRO A 55 8.64 4.02 6.04
CA PRO A 55 8.17 3.17 4.95
C PRO A 55 6.73 3.48 4.53
N LEU A 56 5.84 3.72 5.49
CA LEU A 56 4.42 4.00 5.23
C LEU A 56 4.25 5.27 4.39
N ILE A 57 4.99 6.33 4.72
CA ILE A 57 4.94 7.59 3.98
C ILE A 57 5.40 7.39 2.53
N ASN A 58 6.50 6.65 2.33
CA ASN A 58 7.00 6.34 0.98
C ASN A 58 5.97 5.52 0.17
N LEU A 59 5.30 4.55 0.80
CA LEU A 59 4.21 3.79 0.18
C LEU A 59 3.04 4.72 -0.21
N CYS A 60 2.61 5.62 0.68
CA CYS A 60 1.53 6.56 0.44
C CYS A 60 1.85 7.55 -0.68
N VAL A 61 3.04 8.15 -0.69
CA VAL A 61 3.47 9.05 -1.78
C VAL A 61 3.50 8.30 -3.11
N GLY A 62 4.13 7.12 -3.14
CA GLY A 62 4.27 6.32 -4.35
C GLY A 62 2.91 5.92 -4.94
N THR A 63 2.00 5.41 -4.12
CA THR A 63 0.66 5.01 -4.55
C THR A 63 -0.19 6.21 -4.99
N ALA A 64 -0.12 7.35 -4.30
CA ALA A 64 -0.84 8.57 -4.71
C ALA A 64 -0.38 9.08 -6.08
N LEU A 65 0.93 9.04 -6.37
CA LEU A 65 1.48 9.42 -7.68
C LEU A 65 1.06 8.43 -8.79
N ILE A 66 1.08 7.13 -8.51
CA ILE A 66 0.57 6.13 -9.46
C ILE A 66 -0.90 6.38 -9.79
N ASN A 67 -1.75 6.59 -8.78
CA ASN A 67 -3.16 6.90 -8.97
C ASN A 67 -3.37 8.22 -9.74
N LEU A 68 -2.56 9.24 -9.46
CA LEU A 68 -2.58 10.51 -10.18
C LEU A 68 -2.24 10.31 -11.66
N ALA A 69 -1.27 9.45 -11.98
CA ALA A 69 -0.85 9.17 -13.35
C ALA A 69 -1.92 8.43 -14.18
N LEU A 70 -2.75 7.63 -13.53
CA LEU A 70 -3.88 6.95 -14.17
C LEU A 70 -5.04 7.91 -14.50
N GLY A 71 -5.06 9.11 -13.90
CA GLY A 71 -6.02 10.16 -14.23
C GLY A 71 -5.95 10.61 -15.69
N PHE A 72 -7.09 11.04 -16.25
CA PHE A 72 -7.19 11.44 -17.65
C PHE A 72 -6.61 12.84 -17.94
N ARG A 73 -6.50 13.71 -16.93
CA ARG A 73 -6.12 15.12 -17.09
C ARG A 73 -4.61 15.37 -17.08
N LEU A 74 -3.80 14.39 -16.67
CA LEU A 74 -2.36 14.57 -16.53
C LEU A 74 -1.66 14.39 -17.89
N GLN A 75 -0.86 15.39 -18.29
CA GLN A 75 -0.12 15.36 -19.55
C GLN A 75 1.10 14.43 -19.48
N ASN A 76 1.94 14.56 -18.43
CA ASN A 76 3.19 13.80 -18.29
C ASN A 76 3.03 12.55 -17.43
N LYS A 77 2.19 11.61 -17.86
CA LYS A 77 1.89 10.37 -17.10
C LYS A 77 3.13 9.54 -16.80
N ASN A 78 3.99 9.35 -17.79
CA ASN A 78 5.20 8.53 -17.63
C ASN A 78 6.15 9.10 -16.57
N GLN A 79 6.33 10.43 -16.52
CA GLN A 79 7.15 11.07 -15.51
C GLN A 79 6.60 10.85 -14.10
N CYS A 80 5.28 10.98 -13.94
CA CYS A 80 4.59 10.76 -12.67
C CYS A 80 4.68 9.28 -12.23
N ILE A 81 4.58 8.33 -13.18
CA ILE A 81 4.79 6.90 -12.91
C ILE A 81 6.22 6.67 -12.41
N VAL A 82 7.24 7.20 -13.08
CA VAL A 82 8.64 7.04 -12.68
C VAL A 82 8.89 7.62 -11.28
N GLN A 83 8.32 8.80 -10.98
CA GLN A 83 8.39 9.39 -9.64
C GLN A 83 7.70 8.50 -8.60
N GLY A 84 6.50 7.98 -8.89
CA GLY A 84 5.79 7.05 -8.02
C GLY A 84 6.62 5.82 -7.69
N PHE A 85 7.22 5.19 -8.71
CA PHE A 85 8.09 4.03 -8.50
C PHE A 85 9.38 4.36 -7.73
N ALA A 86 9.93 5.57 -7.86
CA ALA A 86 11.10 5.96 -7.05
C ALA A 86 10.80 5.90 -5.55
N PHE A 87 9.63 6.39 -5.11
CA PHE A 87 9.18 6.27 -3.73
C PHE A 87 8.84 4.83 -3.35
N LEU A 88 8.17 4.07 -4.22
CA LEU A 88 7.84 2.67 -3.95
C LEU A 88 9.09 1.80 -3.80
N TYR A 89 10.14 2.04 -4.59
CA TYR A 89 11.42 1.34 -4.42
C TYR A 89 12.17 1.76 -3.17
N LYS A 90 12.05 3.03 -2.75
CA LYS A 90 12.59 3.45 -1.44
C LYS A 90 11.85 2.72 -0.32
N TYR A 91 10.51 2.64 -0.37
CA TYR A 91 9.70 1.82 0.52
C TYR A 91 10.16 0.36 0.56
N LEU A 92 10.35 -0.28 -0.61
CA LEU A 92 10.82 -1.66 -0.70
C LEU A 92 12.15 -1.88 0.03
N ARG A 93 13.11 -0.95 -0.12
CA ARG A 93 14.40 -1.01 0.57
C ARG A 93 14.25 -0.83 2.09
N LEU A 94 13.44 0.13 2.52
CA LEU A 94 13.20 0.40 3.94
C LEU A 94 12.48 -0.75 4.64
N SER A 95 11.63 -1.47 3.91
CA SER A 95 10.96 -2.69 4.37
C SER A 95 11.81 -3.95 4.21
N ALA A 96 13.12 -3.82 3.95
CA ALA A 96 14.07 -4.94 3.79
C ALA A 96 13.62 -6.01 2.78
N ASN A 97 12.94 -5.60 1.70
CA ASN A 97 12.32 -6.50 0.72
C ASN A 97 11.36 -7.53 1.35
N SER A 98 10.59 -7.11 2.36
CA SER A 98 9.57 -7.95 2.98
C SER A 98 8.57 -8.50 1.96
N GLN A 99 7.92 -9.60 2.33
CA GLN A 99 6.87 -10.23 1.51
C GLN A 99 5.78 -9.22 1.13
N GLU A 100 5.30 -8.44 2.11
CA GLU A 100 4.30 -7.38 1.91
C GLU A 100 4.79 -6.32 0.92
N ALA A 101 6.04 -5.86 1.06
CA ALA A 101 6.58 -4.83 0.18
C ALA A 101 6.70 -5.33 -1.27
N LEU A 102 7.15 -6.57 -1.47
CA LEU A 102 7.20 -7.20 -2.79
C LEU A 102 5.79 -7.35 -3.40
N TYR A 103 4.82 -7.76 -2.61
CA TYR A 103 3.41 -7.80 -3.02
C TYR A 103 2.90 -6.41 -3.44
N ASN A 104 3.19 -5.37 -2.66
CA ASN A 104 2.77 -4.00 -2.97
C ASN A 104 3.43 -3.46 -4.25
N ILE A 105 4.70 -3.79 -4.52
CA ILE A 105 5.34 -3.49 -5.82
C ILE A 105 4.66 -4.23 -6.96
N ALA A 106 4.34 -5.51 -6.79
CA ALA A 106 3.60 -6.29 -7.78
C ALA A 106 2.22 -5.68 -8.08
N ARG A 107 1.51 -5.23 -7.04
CA ARG A 107 0.23 -4.52 -7.15
C ARG A 107 0.38 -3.23 -7.93
N ALA A 108 1.41 -2.43 -7.67
CA ALA A 108 1.65 -1.19 -8.41
C ALA A 108 1.89 -1.44 -9.91
N TYR A 109 2.72 -2.44 -10.26
CA TYR A 109 2.92 -2.83 -11.66
C TYR A 109 1.65 -3.34 -12.33
N HIS A 110 0.89 -4.18 -11.63
CA HIS A 110 -0.37 -4.69 -12.13
C HIS A 110 -1.33 -3.53 -12.40
N HIS A 111 -1.39 -2.55 -11.49
CA HIS A 111 -2.30 -1.42 -11.58
C HIS A 111 -2.06 -0.54 -12.82
N ILE A 112 -0.79 -0.33 -13.21
CA ILE A 112 -0.43 0.43 -14.41
C ILE A 112 -0.38 -0.42 -15.70
N GLY A 113 -0.69 -1.71 -15.62
CA GLY A 113 -0.73 -2.61 -16.78
C GLY A 113 0.61 -3.22 -17.19
N LEU A 114 1.68 -3.08 -16.39
CA LEU A 114 2.96 -3.76 -16.62
C LEU A 114 2.92 -5.20 -16.08
N ILE A 115 2.07 -6.02 -16.71
CA ILE A 115 1.66 -7.34 -16.21
C ILE A 115 2.83 -8.32 -16.07
N THR A 116 3.79 -8.32 -16.99
CA THR A 116 4.97 -9.21 -16.92
C THR A 116 5.82 -8.92 -15.68
N LEU A 117 6.02 -7.64 -15.34
CA LEU A 117 6.73 -7.26 -14.13
C LEU A 117 5.91 -7.59 -12.88
N ALA A 118 4.60 -7.38 -12.93
CA ALA A 118 3.72 -7.75 -11.82
C ALA A 118 3.83 -9.24 -11.48
N ALA A 119 3.82 -10.12 -12.50
CA ALA A 119 3.96 -11.56 -12.31
C ALA A 119 5.27 -11.91 -11.57
N VAL A 120 6.40 -11.37 -12.01
CA VAL A 120 7.71 -11.59 -11.38
C VAL A 120 7.71 -11.21 -9.89
N TYR A 121 7.11 -10.06 -9.53
CA TYR A 121 7.07 -9.64 -8.13
C TYR A 121 6.05 -10.44 -7.29
N TYR A 122 4.92 -10.88 -7.87
CA TYR A 122 4.01 -11.80 -7.16
C TYR A 122 4.70 -13.14 -6.87
N GLU A 123 5.47 -13.67 -7.82
CA GLU A 123 6.25 -14.90 -7.62
C GLU A 123 7.30 -14.74 -6.51
N LYS A 124 7.99 -13.58 -6.48
CA LYS A 124 8.92 -13.26 -5.38
C LYS A 124 8.22 -13.20 -4.02
N ALA A 125 7.04 -12.58 -3.95
CA ALA A 125 6.26 -12.56 -2.71
C ALA A 125 5.79 -13.96 -2.31
N LEU A 126 5.38 -14.80 -3.27
CA LEU A 126 4.97 -16.19 -3.03
C LEU A 126 6.10 -17.08 -2.49
N ALA A 127 7.33 -16.82 -2.92
CA ALA A 127 8.51 -17.58 -2.50
C ALA A 127 8.96 -17.30 -1.06
N ILE A 128 8.46 -16.23 -0.43
CA ILE A 128 8.79 -15.88 0.96
C ILE A 128 7.73 -16.46 1.87
N GLU A 129 8.17 -17.30 2.82
CA GLU A 129 7.32 -17.79 3.89
C GLU A 129 7.38 -16.86 5.09
N VAL A 130 6.22 -16.40 5.52
CA VAL A 130 6.07 -15.56 6.72
C VAL A 130 5.20 -16.31 7.71
N LYS A 131 5.59 -16.29 8.99
CA LYS A 131 4.74 -16.81 10.06
C LYS A 131 3.54 -15.90 10.18
N ASP A 132 2.36 -16.44 9.90
CA ASP A 132 1.13 -15.67 10.06
C ASP A 132 0.84 -15.49 11.55
N HIS A 133 0.48 -14.27 11.92
CA HIS A 133 0.16 -13.89 13.29
C HIS A 133 -1.28 -13.37 13.31
N PRO A 134 -2.08 -13.74 14.33
CA PRO A 134 -3.42 -13.17 14.45
C PRO A 134 -3.31 -11.64 14.55
N ILE A 135 -4.28 -10.93 13.97
CA ILE A 135 -4.36 -9.47 14.09
C ILE A 135 -4.36 -9.11 15.58
N PRO A 136 -3.41 -8.28 16.07
CA PRO A 136 -3.40 -7.82 17.45
C PRO A 136 -4.72 -7.16 17.79
N ARG A 137 -5.32 -7.53 18.92
CA ARG A 137 -6.50 -6.84 19.44
C ARG A 137 -6.09 -5.46 19.93
N LEU A 138 -6.87 -4.45 19.58
CA LEU A 138 -6.54 -3.09 20.01
C LEU A 138 -6.66 -2.98 21.54
N PRO A 139 -5.88 -2.11 22.20
CA PRO A 139 -5.87 -2.00 23.66
C PRO A 139 -7.24 -1.71 24.30
N TYR A 140 -8.16 -1.09 23.55
CA TYR A 140 -9.53 -0.84 24.03
C TYR A 140 -10.47 -2.04 23.87
N GLU A 141 -10.10 -3.04 23.06
CA GLU A 141 -10.88 -4.27 22.80
C GLU A 141 -10.51 -5.39 23.77
N ALA A 142 -9.25 -5.39 24.23
CA ALA A 142 -8.74 -6.28 25.24
C ALA A 142 -8.90 -5.62 26.62
N GLY A 143 -10.04 -5.83 27.28
CA GLY A 143 -10.18 -5.48 28.69
C GLY A 143 -9.06 -6.17 29.49
N SER A 144 -8.16 -5.36 30.07
CA SER A 144 -7.00 -5.72 30.93
C SER A 144 -5.62 -5.78 30.27
N CYS A 145 -4.66 -5.31 31.07
CA CYS A 145 -3.22 -5.12 30.84
C CYS A 145 -2.46 -6.43 30.58
N ALA A 146 -2.80 -7.16 29.52
CA ALA A 146 -1.94 -8.22 29.01
C ALA A 146 -0.82 -7.58 28.17
N GLU A 147 0.44 -7.96 28.42
CA GLU A 147 1.54 -7.68 27.50
C GLU A 147 1.15 -8.22 26.12
N GLN A 148 0.79 -7.31 25.22
CA GLN A 148 0.47 -7.68 23.85
C GLN A 148 1.78 -8.12 23.20
N ASP A 149 1.79 -9.31 22.60
CA ASP A 149 2.82 -9.68 21.63
C ASP A 149 2.81 -8.59 20.55
N LEU A 150 3.77 -7.65 20.61
CA LEU A 150 3.94 -6.54 19.66
C LEU A 150 4.33 -7.03 18.25
N ARG A 151 4.17 -8.33 17.98
CA ARG A 151 4.46 -8.90 16.67
C ARG A 151 3.39 -8.40 15.70
N PRO A 152 3.79 -7.94 14.50
CA PRO A 152 2.84 -7.49 13.50
C PRO A 152 1.86 -8.64 13.17
N GLY A 153 0.56 -8.35 13.23
CA GLY A 153 -0.52 -9.28 12.83
C GLY A 153 -0.53 -9.58 11.34
N TYR A 154 -1.52 -10.36 10.89
CA TYR A 154 -1.70 -10.92 9.54
C TYR A 154 -0.62 -10.48 8.54
N CYS A 155 0.42 -11.30 8.44
CA CYS A 155 1.64 -10.96 7.69
C CYS A 155 1.82 -11.81 6.43
N ASP A 156 0.98 -12.82 6.18
CA ASP A 156 1.13 -13.73 5.03
C ASP A 156 0.29 -13.30 3.83
N ALA A 157 0.91 -12.56 2.90
CA ALA A 157 0.29 -12.07 1.66
C ALA A 157 0.30 -13.12 0.51
N ARG A 158 0.64 -14.39 0.78
CA ARG A 158 0.72 -15.43 -0.27
C ARG A 158 -0.61 -15.68 -0.95
N ARG A 159 -1.73 -15.66 -0.20
CA ARG A 159 -3.05 -15.94 -0.77
C ARG A 159 -3.46 -14.84 -1.75
N GLU A 160 -3.20 -13.59 -1.40
CA GLU A 160 -3.46 -12.40 -2.20
C GLU A 160 -2.53 -12.34 -3.41
N ALA A 161 -1.25 -12.66 -3.24
CA ALA A 161 -0.29 -12.75 -4.33
C ALA A 161 -0.67 -13.84 -5.33
N ALA A 162 -1.01 -15.05 -4.85
CA ALA A 162 -1.49 -16.15 -5.66
C ALA A 162 -2.77 -15.78 -6.41
N PHE A 163 -3.72 -15.13 -5.73
CA PHE A 163 -4.94 -14.68 -6.37
C PHE A 163 -4.65 -13.64 -7.46
N ASN A 164 -3.78 -12.65 -7.24
CA ASN A 164 -3.49 -11.71 -8.32
C ASN A 164 -2.72 -12.34 -9.48
N LEU A 165 -1.83 -13.29 -9.18
CA LEU A 165 -1.06 -14.03 -10.19
C LEU A 165 -1.95 -14.95 -11.04
N HIS A 166 -2.95 -15.61 -10.45
CA HIS A 166 -3.87 -16.44 -11.23
C HIS A 166 -4.66 -15.62 -12.25
N LEU A 167 -5.05 -14.38 -11.92
CA LEU A 167 -5.75 -13.50 -12.85
C LEU A 167 -4.88 -13.19 -14.08
N ILE A 168 -3.58 -12.98 -13.87
CA ILE A 168 -2.60 -12.79 -14.95
C ILE A 168 -2.53 -14.04 -15.83
N TYR A 169 -2.34 -15.22 -15.23
CA TYR A 169 -2.27 -16.48 -15.98
C TYR A 169 -3.55 -16.78 -16.75
N LYS A 170 -4.71 -16.58 -16.13
CA LYS A 170 -6.01 -16.73 -16.79
C LYS A 170 -6.14 -15.81 -18.00
N LYS A 171 -5.77 -14.53 -17.87
CA LYS A 171 -5.84 -13.55 -18.96
C LYS A 171 -4.85 -13.86 -20.10
N SER A 172 -3.70 -14.46 -19.78
CA SER A 172 -2.71 -14.89 -20.77
C SER A 172 -3.07 -16.19 -21.51
N GLY A 173 -4.13 -16.90 -21.10
CA GLY A 173 -4.51 -18.20 -21.66
C GLY A 173 -3.83 -19.40 -21.00
N ALA A 174 -2.93 -19.19 -20.04
CA ALA A 174 -2.28 -20.24 -19.25
C ALA A 174 -3.22 -20.80 -18.16
N THR A 175 -4.30 -21.45 -18.59
CA THR A 175 -5.38 -21.95 -17.72
C THR A 175 -4.91 -23.00 -16.72
N ASP A 176 -3.99 -23.89 -17.11
CA ASP A 176 -3.45 -24.92 -16.22
C ASP A 176 -2.63 -24.34 -15.08
N LEU A 177 -1.76 -23.36 -15.37
CA LEU A 177 -1.00 -22.63 -14.37
C LEU A 177 -1.93 -21.84 -13.44
N SER A 178 -2.92 -21.15 -13.99
CA SER A 178 -3.94 -20.45 -13.20
C SER A 178 -4.65 -21.39 -12.22
N ARG A 179 -5.08 -22.58 -12.67
CA ARG A 179 -5.76 -23.57 -11.84
C ARG A 179 -4.83 -24.10 -10.75
N ARG A 180 -3.58 -24.40 -11.10
CA ARG A 180 -2.58 -24.90 -10.17
C ARG A 180 -2.35 -23.91 -9.03
N ILE A 181 -2.12 -22.63 -9.34
CA ILE A 181 -1.87 -21.58 -8.33
C ILE A 181 -3.05 -21.49 -7.34
N LEU A 182 -4.29 -21.44 -7.84
CA LEU A 182 -5.47 -21.39 -6.96
C LEU A 182 -5.58 -22.64 -6.08
N LYS A 183 -5.38 -23.83 -6.65
CA LYS A 183 -5.46 -25.10 -5.89
C LYS A 183 -4.37 -25.20 -4.82
N THR A 184 -3.19 -24.64 -5.06
CA THR A 184 -2.07 -24.71 -4.11
C THR A 184 -2.20 -23.70 -2.97
N TYR A 185 -2.62 -22.47 -3.25
CA TYR A 185 -2.52 -21.37 -2.28
C TYR A 185 -3.86 -20.79 -1.81
N CYS A 186 -4.96 -21.07 -2.50
CA CYS A 186 -6.25 -20.42 -2.23
C CYS A 186 -7.33 -21.38 -1.70
N THR A 187 -7.01 -22.64 -1.44
CA THR A 187 -7.92 -23.62 -0.80
C THR A 187 -7.91 -23.48 0.72
N VAL A 188 -9.06 -23.69 1.36
CA VAL A 188 -9.23 -23.70 2.84
C VAL A 188 -9.39 -25.14 3.30
#